data_AF-A0A932PWC3-F1
#
_entry.id   AF-A0A932PWC3-F1
#
_cell.length_a   1.000
_cell.length_b   1.000
_cell.length_c   1.000
_cell.angle_alpha   90.00
_cell.angle_beta   90.00
_cell.angle_gamma   90.00
#
_symmetry.space_group_name_H-M   'P 1'
#
loop_
_entity.id
_entity.type
_entity.pdbx_description
1 polymer ?
#
loop_
_entity_poly.entity_id
_entity_poly.type
_entity_poly.pdbx_seq_one_letter_code
_entity_poly.pdbx_strand_id
1 'polypeptide(L)'
;MAGALRPVVILMILASGLFVTDGYLDGVYPGGPAWFGSSAYQGLGVLSYVFAAINLIIALLIATGSERTLVGRIGLSLFFLVERPVTAFLLGPKPTASIAVHLATALIELAILLSALRVWRLGHGVEGMELDSLLSLDAPSPAPPAVPAEHHPAAQPRNGTPVIVALLTMILAIVLVSDGLVSGFVPGGRGWGFSGEASGWQVYLFAVVLLLVASRAVHGGPAALRIMLVLSLILFLERAFSPLALKLSDSLVLALHALAAFVALGLALACVGAIRTNGSRERGGIVAQPTT
;
A
#
# COMPACT_ATOMS: atom_id res chain seq x y z
N MET A 1 10.50 -19.99 8.59
CA MET A 1 10.39 -18.64 7.95
C MET A 1 11.75 -18.01 7.64
N ALA A 2 12.69 -17.90 8.60
CA ALA A 2 13.97 -17.20 8.38
C ALA A 2 14.78 -17.66 7.15
N GLY A 3 14.86 -18.97 6.87
CA GLY A 3 15.54 -19.49 5.67
C GLY A 3 14.86 -19.12 4.35
N ALA A 4 13.53 -18.94 4.35
CA ALA A 4 12.75 -18.59 3.17
C ALA A 4 12.76 -17.08 2.87
N LEU A 5 13.08 -16.24 3.87
CA LEU A 5 13.20 -14.78 3.71
C LEU A 5 14.58 -14.35 3.17
N ARG A 6 15.62 -15.17 3.34
CA ARG A 6 16.99 -14.85 2.87
C ARG A 6 17.06 -14.49 1.37
N PRO A 7 16.44 -15.25 0.44
CA PRO A 7 16.44 -14.89 -0.97
C PRO A 7 15.74 -13.55 -1.26
N VAL A 8 14.64 -13.26 -0.54
CA VAL A 8 13.91 -11.99 -0.66
C VAL A 8 14.81 -10.82 -0.27
N VAL A 9 15.49 -10.93 0.87
CA VAL A 9 16.40 -9.87 1.37
C VAL A 9 17.57 -9.65 0.41
N ILE A 10 18.16 -10.71 -0.14
CA ILE A 10 19.26 -10.61 -1.12
C ILE A 10 18.81 -9.87 -2.37
N LEU A 11 17.65 -10.24 -2.92
CA LEU A 11 17.07 -9.56 -4.08
C LEU A 11 16.75 -8.09 -3.79
N MET A 12 16.31 -7.78 -2.57
CA MET A 12 16.08 -6.40 -2.16
C MET A 12 17.37 -5.59 -2.10
N ILE A 13 18.46 -6.13 -1.55
CA ILE A 13 19.77 -5.45 -1.56
C ILE A 13 20.22 -5.17 -2.99
N LEU A 14 20.05 -6.15 -3.89
CA LEU A 14 20.31 -5.98 -5.33
C LEU A 14 19.45 -4.85 -5.93
N ALA A 15 18.14 -4.85 -5.65
CA ALA A 15 17.23 -3.80 -6.11
C ALA A 15 17.64 -2.41 -5.59
N SER A 16 18.08 -2.28 -4.34
CA SER A 16 18.63 -1.01 -3.82
C SER A 16 19.84 -0.54 -4.63
N GLY A 17 20.74 -1.45 -5.01
CA GLY A 17 21.87 -1.11 -5.88
C GLY A 17 21.43 -0.64 -7.27
N LEU A 18 20.39 -1.27 -7.83
CA LEU A 18 19.82 -0.86 -9.12
C LEU A 18 19.13 0.51 -9.03
N PHE A 19 18.40 0.81 -7.96
CA PHE A 19 17.83 2.14 -7.74
C PHE A 19 18.89 3.24 -7.64
N VAL A 20 20.03 2.99 -6.99
CA VAL A 20 21.16 3.93 -6.97
C VAL A 20 21.73 4.10 -8.37
N THR A 21 21.84 3.01 -9.12
CA THR A 21 22.35 3.03 -10.50
C THR A 21 21.40 3.80 -11.43
N ASP A 22 20.08 3.63 -11.29
CA ASP A 22 19.05 4.40 -12.00
C ASP A 22 19.25 5.90 -11.76
N GLY A 23 19.38 6.32 -10.50
CA GLY A 23 19.61 7.72 -10.14
C GLY A 23 20.87 8.30 -10.76
N TYR A 24 21.96 7.53 -10.73
CA TYR A 24 23.22 7.95 -11.33
C TYR A 24 23.11 8.10 -12.85
N LEU A 25 22.54 7.11 -13.54
CA LEU A 25 22.36 7.13 -15.00
C LEU A 25 21.33 8.16 -15.47
N ASP A 26 20.37 8.49 -14.62
CA ASP A 26 19.44 9.60 -14.83
C ASP A 26 20.10 10.97 -14.61
N GLY A 27 21.39 11.02 -14.24
CA GLY A 27 22.13 12.26 -14.11
C GLY A 27 21.97 12.95 -12.76
N VAL A 28 21.57 12.21 -11.73
CA VAL A 28 21.32 12.73 -10.39
C VAL A 28 22.61 12.62 -9.56
N TYR A 29 23.63 13.38 -9.92
CA TYR A 29 24.87 13.50 -9.16
C TYR A 29 25.34 14.96 -9.18
N PRO A 30 26.23 15.40 -8.27
CA PRO A 30 26.71 16.78 -8.26
C PRO A 30 27.22 17.20 -9.64
N GLY A 31 26.61 18.24 -10.23
CA GLY A 31 26.93 18.72 -11.57
C GLY A 31 26.27 17.96 -12.74
N GLY A 32 25.45 16.95 -12.45
CA GLY A 32 24.67 16.20 -13.43
C GLY A 32 23.39 16.91 -13.88
N PRO A 33 22.82 16.51 -15.04
CA PRO A 33 21.69 17.20 -15.67
C PRO A 33 20.39 17.13 -14.87
N ALA A 34 20.24 16.14 -13.97
CA ALA A 34 19.07 15.92 -13.12
C ALA A 34 19.36 16.14 -11.63
N TRP A 35 20.43 16.87 -11.32
CA TRP A 35 20.79 17.20 -9.94
C TRP A 35 19.72 18.07 -9.27
N PHE A 36 19.72 18.09 -7.94
CA PHE A 36 18.78 18.88 -7.13
C PHE A 36 18.65 20.32 -7.64
N GLY A 37 17.42 20.73 -7.97
CA GLY A 37 17.11 22.07 -8.48
C GLY A 37 17.06 22.21 -10.01
N SER A 38 17.36 21.14 -10.76
CA SER A 38 17.19 21.11 -12.22
C SER A 38 15.76 20.75 -12.65
N SER A 39 15.36 21.21 -13.84
CA SER A 39 14.05 20.89 -14.45
C SER A 39 14.04 19.55 -15.22
N ALA A 40 15.21 18.90 -15.37
CA ALA A 40 15.31 17.63 -16.07
C ALA A 40 14.54 16.54 -15.31
N TYR A 41 13.76 15.75 -16.06
CA TYR A 41 12.88 14.71 -15.52
C TYR A 41 11.96 15.22 -14.39
N GLN A 42 11.59 16.51 -14.44
CA GLN A 42 10.70 17.17 -13.47
C GLN A 42 11.20 17.11 -12.01
N GLY A 43 12.52 16.98 -11.80
CA GLY A 43 13.12 16.85 -10.46
C GLY A 43 12.88 15.51 -9.77
N LEU A 44 12.21 14.56 -10.43
CA LEU A 44 11.85 13.25 -9.87
C LEU A 44 13.03 12.27 -9.83
N GLY A 45 14.13 12.56 -10.51
CA GLY A 45 15.32 11.70 -10.54
C GLY A 45 15.86 11.37 -9.14
N VAL A 46 15.77 12.33 -8.20
CA VAL A 46 16.19 12.17 -6.79
C VAL A 46 15.46 11.04 -6.07
N LEU A 47 14.22 10.75 -6.48
CA LEU A 47 13.41 9.72 -5.82
C LEU A 47 14.04 8.33 -5.92
N SER A 48 14.86 8.08 -6.93
CA SER A 48 15.59 6.82 -7.07
C SER A 48 16.46 6.51 -5.83
N TYR A 49 17.18 7.49 -5.28
CA TYR A 49 17.97 7.31 -4.06
C TYR A 49 17.11 7.15 -2.80
N VAL A 50 15.99 7.87 -2.74
CA VAL A 50 15.02 7.71 -1.64
C VAL A 50 14.44 6.30 -1.65
N PHE A 51 14.08 5.78 -2.82
CA PHE A 51 13.59 4.42 -3.00
C PHE A 51 14.67 3.38 -2.65
N ALA A 52 15.92 3.60 -3.06
CA ALA A 52 17.04 2.74 -2.68
C ALA A 52 17.19 2.63 -1.15
N ALA A 53 17.13 3.76 -0.44
CA ALA A 53 17.25 3.83 1.00
C ALA A 53 16.07 3.16 1.72
N ILE A 54 14.83 3.49 1.31
CA ILE A 54 13.62 2.87 1.88
C ILE A 54 13.64 1.36 1.66
N ASN A 55 13.97 0.91 0.45
CA ASN A 55 14.06 -0.50 0.12
C ASN A 55 15.11 -1.22 0.98
N LEU A 56 16.27 -0.61 1.20
CA LEU A 56 17.32 -1.18 2.04
C LEU A 56 16.90 -1.27 3.52
N ILE A 57 16.27 -0.22 4.05
CA ILE A 57 15.74 -0.21 5.42
C ILE A 57 14.71 -1.34 5.60
N ILE A 58 13.77 -1.49 4.67
CA ILE A 58 12.77 -2.56 4.72
C ILE A 58 13.44 -3.93 4.60
N ALA A 59 14.49 -4.09 3.76
CA ALA A 59 15.24 -5.33 3.66
C ALA A 59 15.83 -5.75 5.01
N LEU A 60 16.45 -4.79 5.71
CA LEU A 60 17.00 -5.02 7.05
C LEU A 60 15.92 -5.37 8.07
N LEU A 61 14.76 -4.71 8.02
CA LEU A 61 13.62 -5.02 8.90
C LEU A 61 12.93 -6.36 8.56
N ILE A 62 13.04 -6.85 7.33
CA ILE A 62 12.60 -8.21 6.96
C ILE A 62 13.62 -9.25 7.43
N ALA A 63 14.90 -8.92 7.38
CA ALA A 63 15.97 -9.78 7.89
C ALA A 63 15.83 -10.08 9.39
N THR A 64 15.21 -9.17 10.16
CA THR A 64 14.88 -9.40 11.58
C THR A 64 13.62 -10.26 11.80
N GLY A 65 12.93 -10.68 10.74
CA GLY A 65 11.84 -11.67 10.81
C GLY A 65 10.44 -11.09 11.03
N SER A 66 10.22 -9.79 10.80
CA SER A 66 8.89 -9.19 10.94
C SER A 66 7.97 -9.55 9.77
N GLU A 67 6.82 -10.20 10.04
CA GLU A 67 5.83 -10.51 9.00
C GLU A 67 5.12 -9.26 8.45
N ARG A 68 4.99 -8.22 9.29
CA ARG A 68 4.34 -6.95 8.90
C ARG A 68 5.13 -6.22 7.80
N THR A 69 6.45 -6.39 7.77
CA THR A 69 7.30 -5.78 6.75
C THR A 69 7.26 -6.55 5.42
N LEU A 70 6.87 -7.83 5.43
CA LEU A 70 6.65 -8.62 4.20
C LEU A 70 5.43 -8.12 3.41
N VAL A 71 4.33 -7.76 4.10
CA VAL A 71 3.15 -7.19 3.43
C VAL A 71 3.46 -5.81 2.84
N GLY A 72 4.18 -4.97 3.60
CA GLY A 72 4.67 -3.68 3.09
C GLY A 72 5.56 -3.83 1.86
N ARG A 73 6.39 -4.89 1.81
CA ARG A 73 7.22 -5.23 0.65
C ARG A 73 6.41 -5.64 -0.58
N ILE A 74 5.37 -6.47 -0.40
CA ILE A 74 4.49 -6.86 -1.51
C ILE A 74 3.87 -5.61 -2.16
N GLY A 75 3.36 -4.67 -1.34
CA GLY A 75 2.82 -3.40 -1.84
C GLY A 75 3.88 -2.54 -2.54
N LEU A 76 5.07 -2.43 -1.95
CA LEU A 76 6.16 -1.63 -2.51
C LEU A 76 6.68 -2.20 -3.84
N SER A 77 6.78 -3.53 -3.97
CA SER A 77 7.16 -4.18 -5.22
C SER A 77 6.11 -4.00 -6.33
N LEU A 78 4.81 -4.04 -6.00
CA LEU A 78 3.76 -3.74 -6.97
C LEU A 78 3.85 -2.30 -7.48
N PHE A 79 4.12 -1.34 -6.59
CA PHE A 79 4.35 0.05 -6.98
C PHE A 79 5.53 0.16 -7.95
N PHE A 80 6.69 -0.38 -7.59
CA PHE A 80 7.88 -0.27 -8.44
C PHE A 80 7.77 -1.04 -9.76
N LEU A 81 7.01 -2.13 -9.82
CA LEU A 81 6.76 -2.87 -11.06
C LEU A 81 6.07 -1.99 -12.12
N VAL A 82 5.23 -1.05 -11.68
CA VAL A 82 4.54 -0.10 -12.56
C VAL A 82 5.36 1.17 -12.74
N GLU A 83 5.88 1.70 -11.64
CA GLU A 83 6.55 3.00 -11.65
C GLU A 83 7.89 2.96 -12.40
N ARG A 84 8.67 1.88 -12.33
CA ARG A 84 9.96 1.78 -13.04
C ARG A 84 9.81 1.85 -14.58
N PRO A 85 8.95 1.06 -15.25
CA PRO A 85 8.73 1.21 -16.69
C PRO A 85 8.14 2.58 -17.06
N VAL A 86 7.23 3.13 -16.24
CA VAL A 86 6.65 4.44 -16.50
C VAL A 86 7.72 5.53 -16.49
N THR A 87 8.56 5.53 -15.45
CA THR A 87 9.69 6.45 -15.30
C THR A 87 10.68 6.31 -16.46
N ALA A 88 10.92 5.09 -16.94
CA ALA A 88 11.84 4.83 -18.06
C ALA A 88 11.41 5.47 -19.39
N PHE A 89 10.10 5.52 -19.67
CA PHE A 89 9.60 5.92 -20.99
C PHE A 89 8.82 7.25 -21.01
N LEU A 90 8.19 7.65 -19.90
CA LEU A 90 7.27 8.78 -19.87
C LEU A 90 7.86 10.07 -19.27
N LEU A 91 8.96 10.00 -18.51
CA LEU A 91 9.53 11.18 -17.85
C LEU A 91 10.54 11.97 -18.69
N GLY A 92 10.65 11.65 -19.98
CA GLY A 92 11.53 12.32 -20.93
C GLY A 92 12.55 11.38 -21.55
N PRO A 93 13.30 11.85 -22.56
CA PRO A 93 14.28 11.04 -23.27
C PRO A 93 15.43 10.66 -22.33
N LYS A 94 15.57 9.35 -22.05
CA LYS A 94 16.63 8.79 -21.23
C LYS A 94 17.66 8.04 -22.10
N PRO A 95 18.94 7.97 -21.68
CA PRO A 95 19.91 7.09 -22.30
C PRO A 95 19.42 5.65 -22.30
N THR A 96 19.73 4.89 -23.36
CA THR A 96 19.36 3.46 -23.46
C THR A 96 19.86 2.63 -22.27
N ALA A 97 21.03 2.98 -21.72
CA ALA A 97 21.55 2.37 -20.51
C ALA A 97 20.64 2.61 -19.29
N SER A 98 20.12 3.83 -19.10
CA SER A 98 19.17 4.13 -18.03
C SER A 98 17.88 3.34 -18.20
N ILE A 99 17.30 3.31 -19.41
CA ILE A 99 16.08 2.53 -19.71
C ILE A 99 16.28 1.05 -19.36
N ALA A 100 17.43 0.48 -19.73
CA ALA A 100 17.75 -0.91 -19.43
C ALA A 100 17.81 -1.19 -17.92
N VAL A 101 18.38 -0.29 -17.12
CA VAL A 101 18.44 -0.45 -15.66
C VAL A 101 17.07 -0.30 -15.03
N HIS A 102 16.23 0.65 -15.44
CA HIS A 102 14.85 0.76 -14.94
C HIS A 102 14.04 -0.53 -15.20
N LEU A 103 14.18 -1.12 -16.40
CA LEU A 103 13.52 -2.40 -16.72
C LEU A 103 14.11 -3.57 -15.93
N ALA A 104 15.43 -3.60 -15.73
CA ALA A 104 16.05 -4.60 -14.87
C ALA A 104 15.56 -4.47 -13.42
N THR A 105 15.42 -3.25 -12.90
CA THR A 105 14.84 -2.98 -11.58
C THR A 105 13.41 -3.53 -11.51
N ALA A 106 12.57 -3.28 -12.52
CA ALA A 106 11.21 -3.82 -12.59
C ALA A 106 11.18 -5.37 -12.58
N LEU A 107 12.10 -6.03 -13.30
CA LEU A 107 12.20 -7.49 -13.31
C LEU A 107 12.64 -8.07 -11.97
N ILE A 108 13.61 -7.44 -11.31
CA ILE A 108 14.02 -7.82 -9.95
C ILE A 108 12.87 -7.59 -8.96
N GLU A 109 12.13 -6.50 -9.11
CA GLU A 109 10.94 -6.22 -8.30
C GLU A 109 9.83 -7.27 -8.48
N LEU A 110 9.63 -7.76 -9.70
CA LEU A 110 8.76 -8.90 -9.96
C LEU A 110 9.24 -10.16 -9.24
N ALA A 111 10.54 -10.46 -9.31
CA ALA A 111 11.13 -11.61 -8.62
C ALA A 111 10.98 -11.51 -7.09
N ILE A 112 11.17 -10.31 -6.53
CA ILE A 112 10.93 -10.02 -5.10
C ILE A 112 9.46 -10.24 -4.77
N LEU A 113 8.53 -9.70 -5.58
CA LEU A 113 7.09 -9.84 -5.38
C LEU A 113 6.67 -11.31 -5.37
N LEU A 114 7.07 -12.09 -6.38
CA LEU A 114 6.74 -13.51 -6.47
C LEU A 114 7.32 -14.30 -5.30
N SER A 115 8.55 -13.99 -4.89
CA SER A 115 9.20 -14.63 -3.74
C SER A 115 8.50 -14.26 -2.43
N ALA A 116 8.17 -12.99 -2.23
CA ALA A 116 7.46 -12.51 -1.05
C ALA A 116 6.04 -13.09 -0.97
N LEU A 117 5.31 -13.15 -2.09
CA LEU A 117 4.02 -13.80 -2.19
C LEU A 117 4.12 -15.30 -1.89
N ARG A 118 5.16 -15.99 -2.38
CA ARG A 118 5.41 -17.39 -2.06
C ARG A 118 5.66 -17.59 -0.57
N VAL A 119 6.52 -16.77 0.05
CA VAL A 119 6.79 -16.86 1.49
C VAL A 119 5.55 -16.54 2.31
N TRP A 120 4.79 -15.52 1.91
CA TRP A 120 3.53 -15.16 2.53
C TRP A 120 2.51 -16.30 2.43
N ARG A 121 2.36 -16.90 1.23
CA ARG A 121 1.54 -18.09 1.01
C ARG A 121 2.04 -19.32 1.78
N LEU A 122 3.34 -19.51 1.99
CA LEU A 122 3.84 -20.62 2.82
C LEU A 122 3.53 -20.39 4.30
N GLY A 123 3.45 -19.14 4.75
CA GLY A 123 2.97 -18.79 6.08
C GLY A 123 1.46 -18.95 6.28
N HIS A 124 0.68 -18.79 5.21
CA HIS A 124 -0.79 -18.80 5.24
C HIS A 124 -1.41 -20.03 4.52
N GLY A 125 -0.59 -20.90 3.94
CA GLY A 125 -1.02 -22.01 3.08
C GLY A 125 -1.52 -23.24 3.84
N VAL A 126 -1.39 -23.22 5.18
CA VAL A 126 -2.11 -24.16 6.06
C VAL A 126 -3.60 -23.83 6.11
N GLU A 127 -4.02 -22.61 5.71
CA GLU A 127 -5.43 -22.16 5.67
C GLU A 127 -6.10 -22.39 4.29
N GLY A 128 -5.38 -22.89 3.28
CA GLY A 128 -5.96 -23.11 1.94
C GLY A 128 -7.09 -24.15 1.92
N MET A 129 -7.14 -25.04 2.91
CA MET A 129 -8.21 -26.01 3.11
C MET A 129 -9.52 -25.37 3.62
N GLU A 130 -9.45 -24.14 4.17
CA GLU A 130 -10.61 -23.37 4.64
C GLU A 130 -11.30 -22.56 3.52
N LEU A 131 -10.62 -22.28 2.40
CA LEU A 131 -11.16 -21.44 1.32
C LEU A 131 -12.27 -22.13 0.51
N ASP A 132 -12.13 -23.44 0.28
CA ASP A 132 -13.19 -24.28 -0.31
C ASP A 132 -14.37 -24.49 0.65
N SER A 133 -14.13 -24.42 1.96
CA SER A 133 -15.18 -24.46 3.00
C SER A 133 -15.82 -23.09 3.28
N LEU A 134 -15.18 -21.99 2.84
CA LEU A 134 -15.71 -20.62 2.88
C LEU A 134 -16.59 -20.29 1.66
N LEU A 135 -16.39 -21.00 0.54
CA LEU A 135 -17.15 -20.83 -0.70
C LEU A 135 -18.27 -21.87 -0.86
N SER A 136 -18.32 -22.91 -0.01
CA SER A 136 -19.44 -23.83 0.05
C SER A 136 -20.59 -23.19 0.83
N LEU A 137 -21.71 -22.95 0.13
CA LEU A 137 -22.89 -22.33 0.73
C LEU A 137 -23.74 -23.31 1.56
N ASP A 138 -23.47 -24.63 1.52
CA ASP A 138 -24.37 -25.66 2.10
C ASP A 138 -23.67 -26.88 2.74
N ALA A 139 -22.36 -26.90 2.91
CA ALA A 139 -21.70 -28.07 3.51
C ALA A 139 -21.53 -27.90 5.04
N PRO A 140 -22.04 -28.81 5.88
CA PRO A 140 -21.63 -28.87 7.28
C PRO A 140 -20.14 -29.18 7.31
N SER A 141 -19.34 -28.18 7.70
CA SER A 141 -17.90 -28.37 7.89
C SER A 141 -17.68 -29.36 9.05
N PRO A 142 -16.82 -30.39 8.88
CA PRO A 142 -16.60 -31.39 9.92
C PRO A 142 -16.02 -30.74 11.16
N ALA A 143 -16.56 -31.11 12.33
CA ALA A 143 -16.09 -30.63 13.62
C ALA A 143 -14.60 -30.99 13.81
N PRO A 144 -13.76 -30.05 14.28
CA PRO A 144 -12.37 -30.35 14.60
C PRO A 144 -12.29 -31.44 15.69
N PRO A 145 -11.31 -32.35 15.62
CA PRO A 145 -11.09 -33.33 16.68
C PRO A 145 -10.82 -32.62 18.01
N ALA A 146 -11.48 -33.11 19.07
CA ALA A 146 -11.37 -32.56 20.41
C ALA A 146 -9.92 -32.66 20.91
N VAL A 147 -9.21 -31.53 20.92
CA VAL A 147 -7.92 -31.40 21.59
C VAL A 147 -8.19 -31.06 23.06
N PRO A 148 -7.55 -31.73 24.04
CA PRO A 148 -7.74 -31.40 25.45
C PRO A 148 -7.37 -29.94 25.73
N ALA A 149 -8.21 -29.26 26.50
CA ALA A 149 -8.05 -27.85 26.83
C ALA A 149 -6.85 -27.65 27.78
N GLU A 150 -5.66 -27.45 27.22
CA GLU A 150 -4.57 -26.80 27.96
C GLU A 150 -4.94 -25.32 28.15
N HIS A 151 -5.15 -24.94 29.41
CA HIS A 151 -5.32 -23.57 29.87
C HIS A 151 -4.00 -22.81 29.72
N HIS A 152 -3.62 -22.48 28.48
CA HIS A 152 -2.66 -21.40 28.24
C HIS A 152 -3.44 -20.09 28.35
N PRO A 153 -2.99 -19.11 29.16
CA PRO A 153 -3.57 -17.78 29.11
C PRO A 153 -3.37 -17.27 27.69
N ALA A 154 -4.43 -17.30 26.88
CA ALA A 154 -4.41 -16.76 25.54
C ALA A 154 -4.04 -15.29 25.67
N ALA A 155 -2.79 -14.96 25.33
CA ALA A 155 -2.37 -13.59 25.11
C ALA A 155 -3.27 -13.08 23.99
N GLN A 156 -4.36 -12.39 24.35
CA GLN A 156 -5.22 -11.74 23.37
C GLN A 156 -4.31 -10.80 22.58
N PRO A 157 -4.05 -11.04 21.29
CA PRO A 157 -3.28 -10.10 20.51
C PRO A 157 -4.07 -8.80 20.55
N ARG A 158 -3.45 -7.77 21.12
CA ARG A 158 -4.02 -6.43 21.17
C ARG A 158 -4.23 -6.02 19.72
N ASN A 159 -5.47 -6.14 19.23
CA ASN A 159 -5.84 -5.84 17.84
C ASN A 159 -5.57 -4.36 17.61
N GLY A 160 -4.38 -4.01 17.11
CA GLY A 160 -3.99 -2.66 16.74
C GLY A 160 -4.60 -2.21 15.41
N THR A 161 -5.28 -3.11 14.70
CA THR A 161 -5.95 -2.86 13.42
C THR A 161 -6.90 -1.66 13.43
N PRO A 162 -7.81 -1.48 14.41
CA PRO A 162 -8.65 -0.27 14.49
C PRO A 162 -7.84 1.01 14.62
N VAL A 163 -6.71 1.00 15.36
CA VAL A 163 -5.81 2.15 15.47
C VAL A 163 -5.13 2.45 14.14
N ILE A 164 -4.68 1.41 13.42
CA ILE A 164 -4.06 1.55 12.10
C ILE A 164 -5.06 2.12 11.08
N VAL A 165 -6.29 1.59 11.05
CA VAL A 165 -7.36 2.09 10.18
C VAL A 165 -7.66 3.56 10.50
N ALA A 166 -7.76 3.92 11.79
CA ALA A 166 -7.98 5.31 12.20
C ALA A 166 -6.84 6.24 11.77
N LEU A 167 -5.59 5.86 12.01
CA LEU A 167 -4.41 6.67 11.67
C LEU A 167 -4.27 6.85 10.15
N LEU A 168 -4.38 5.76 9.38
CA LEU A 168 -4.26 5.82 7.91
C LEU A 168 -5.40 6.64 7.30
N THR A 169 -6.62 6.51 7.83
CA THR A 169 -7.75 7.36 7.44
C THR A 169 -7.45 8.82 7.71
N MET A 170 -6.97 9.15 8.91
CA MET A 170 -6.69 10.53 9.31
C MET A 170 -5.62 11.14 8.41
N ILE A 171 -4.54 10.40 8.15
CA ILE A 171 -3.48 10.84 7.24
C ILE A 171 -4.05 11.06 5.83
N LEU A 172 -4.82 10.11 5.30
CA LEU A 172 -5.42 10.24 3.97
C LEU A 172 -6.32 11.47 3.87
N ALA A 173 -7.14 11.74 4.89
CA ALA A 173 -7.98 12.93 4.94
C ALA A 173 -7.17 14.23 4.95
N ILE A 174 -6.08 14.29 5.73
CA ILE A 174 -5.17 15.45 5.76
C ILE A 174 -4.55 15.67 4.38
N VAL A 175 -4.09 14.61 3.71
CA VAL A 175 -3.49 14.70 2.37
C VAL A 175 -4.51 15.20 1.34
N LEU A 176 -5.75 14.68 1.35
CA LEU A 176 -6.81 15.15 0.44
C LEU A 176 -7.17 16.62 0.66
N VAL A 177 -7.23 17.07 1.92
CA VAL A 177 -7.46 18.49 2.25
C VAL A 177 -6.29 19.35 1.75
N SER A 178 -5.06 18.87 1.92
CA SER A 178 -3.85 19.57 1.49
C SER A 178 -3.79 19.69 -0.03
N ASP A 179 -4.14 18.63 -0.74
CA ASP A 179 -4.24 18.59 -2.21
C ASP A 179 -5.25 19.61 -2.75
N GLY A 180 -6.44 19.70 -2.14
CA GLY A 180 -7.43 20.71 -2.51
C GLY A 180 -6.94 22.14 -2.26
N LEU A 181 -6.24 22.37 -1.14
CA LEU A 181 -5.72 23.70 -0.79
C LEU A 181 -4.61 24.14 -1.75
N VAL A 182 -3.66 23.25 -2.05
CA VAL A 182 -2.56 23.50 -2.99
C VAL A 182 -3.12 23.75 -4.40
N SER A 183 -4.17 23.04 -4.78
CA SER A 183 -4.85 23.22 -6.07
C SER A 183 -5.76 24.46 -6.11
N GLY A 184 -5.77 25.29 -5.06
CA GLY A 184 -6.49 26.57 -5.03
C GLY A 184 -7.96 26.51 -4.63
N PHE A 185 -8.48 25.34 -4.23
CA PHE A 185 -9.89 25.15 -3.87
C PHE A 185 -10.19 25.54 -2.42
N VAL A 186 -9.88 26.76 -2.00
CA VAL A 186 -10.08 27.18 -0.60
C VAL A 186 -11.57 27.13 -0.20
N PRO A 187 -11.93 26.49 0.93
CA PRO A 187 -13.28 26.53 1.49
C PRO A 187 -13.83 27.95 1.65
N GLY A 188 -15.00 28.22 1.06
CA GLY A 188 -15.63 29.54 1.04
C GLY A 188 -15.21 30.45 -0.12
N GLY A 189 -14.36 29.97 -1.05
CA GLY A 189 -14.04 30.65 -2.30
C GLY A 189 -15.18 30.61 -3.33
N ARG A 190 -15.22 31.59 -4.25
CA ARG A 190 -16.27 31.74 -5.27
C ARG A 190 -16.19 30.75 -6.45
N GLY A 191 -15.19 29.85 -6.47
CA GLY A 191 -14.83 29.02 -7.62
C GLY A 191 -15.28 27.55 -7.59
N TRP A 192 -16.20 27.17 -6.69
CA TRP A 192 -16.67 25.79 -6.59
C TRP A 192 -17.75 25.49 -7.63
N GLY A 193 -17.61 24.38 -8.35
CA GLY A 193 -18.58 23.90 -9.33
C GLY A 193 -18.67 22.38 -9.34
N PHE A 194 -19.67 21.82 -10.02
CA PHE A 194 -19.88 20.35 -10.05
C PHE A 194 -19.22 19.67 -11.26
N SER A 195 -18.59 20.42 -12.16
CA SER A 195 -18.05 19.90 -13.42
C SER A 195 -16.78 20.63 -13.86
N GLY A 196 -15.93 19.94 -14.63
CA GLY A 196 -14.72 20.50 -15.23
C GLY A 196 -13.69 20.94 -14.19
N GLU A 197 -12.92 21.97 -14.50
CA GLU A 197 -11.85 22.48 -13.62
C GLU A 197 -12.38 23.04 -12.28
N ALA A 198 -13.69 23.30 -12.16
CA ALA A 198 -14.30 23.81 -10.94
C ALA A 198 -14.66 22.72 -9.91
N SER A 199 -14.52 21.42 -10.24
CA SER A 199 -14.93 20.32 -9.36
C SER A 199 -13.88 19.87 -8.34
N GLY A 200 -12.70 20.50 -8.32
CA GLY A 200 -11.60 20.09 -7.43
C GLY A 200 -11.92 20.18 -5.93
N TRP A 201 -12.94 20.95 -5.52
CA TRP A 201 -13.39 20.97 -4.11
C TRP A 201 -13.98 19.63 -3.63
N GLN A 202 -14.34 18.71 -4.53
CA GLN A 202 -14.88 17.39 -4.18
C GLN A 202 -13.92 16.57 -3.30
N VAL A 203 -12.61 16.86 -3.33
CA VAL A 203 -11.62 16.21 -2.45
C VAL A 203 -11.94 16.40 -0.96
N TYR A 204 -12.52 17.54 -0.57
CA TYR A 204 -12.97 17.77 0.81
C TYR A 204 -14.18 16.91 1.17
N LEU A 205 -15.12 16.76 0.23
CA LEU A 205 -16.27 15.89 0.41
C LEU A 205 -15.83 14.43 0.58
N PHE A 206 -14.88 13.97 -0.25
CA PHE A 206 -14.27 12.65 -0.10
C PHE A 206 -13.60 12.49 1.26
N ALA A 207 -12.85 13.48 1.74
CA ALA A 207 -12.22 13.45 3.06
C ALA A 207 -13.26 13.31 4.20
N VAL A 208 -14.36 14.07 4.14
CA VAL A 208 -15.46 13.99 5.12
C VAL A 208 -16.14 12.61 5.08
N VAL A 209 -16.46 12.10 3.89
CA VAL A 209 -17.06 10.77 3.72
C VAL A 209 -16.13 9.69 4.27
N LEU A 210 -14.82 9.81 4.02
CA LEU A 210 -13.81 8.89 4.55
C LEU A 210 -13.83 8.85 6.08
N LEU A 211 -13.82 10.02 6.73
CA LEU A 211 -13.84 10.14 8.19
C LEU A 211 -15.15 9.60 8.79
N LEU A 212 -16.30 9.85 8.15
CA LEU A 212 -17.59 9.33 8.58
C LEU A 212 -17.63 7.80 8.51
N VAL A 213 -17.19 7.20 7.40
CA VAL A 213 -17.13 5.74 7.26
C VAL A 213 -16.11 5.15 8.25
N ALA A 214 -14.95 5.79 8.42
CA ALA A 214 -13.94 5.36 9.37
C ALA A 214 -14.44 5.32 10.81
N SER A 215 -15.23 6.31 11.22
CA SER A 215 -15.81 6.34 12.57
C SER A 215 -16.55 5.04 12.90
N ARG A 216 -17.22 4.43 11.91
CA ARG A 216 -17.91 3.14 12.07
C ARG A 216 -17.00 1.94 11.83
N ALA A 217 -16.04 2.05 10.90
CA ALA A 217 -15.10 0.99 10.57
C ALA A 217 -14.14 0.68 11.72
N VAL A 218 -13.70 1.70 12.47
CA VAL A 218 -12.83 1.56 13.65
C VAL A 218 -13.52 0.80 14.78
N HIS A 219 -14.84 0.88 14.87
CA HIS A 219 -15.63 0.08 15.81
C HIS A 219 -15.95 -1.34 15.30
N GLY A 220 -15.37 -1.76 14.17
CA GLY A 220 -15.47 -3.13 13.67
C GLY A 220 -16.74 -3.44 12.87
N GLY A 221 -17.49 -2.43 12.44
CA GLY A 221 -18.68 -2.66 11.60
C GLY A 221 -18.32 -3.34 10.28
N PRO A 222 -18.80 -4.56 9.99
CA PRO A 222 -18.37 -5.33 8.82
C PRO A 222 -18.74 -4.65 7.49
N ALA A 223 -19.93 -4.03 7.43
CA ALA A 223 -20.34 -3.22 6.28
C ALA A 223 -19.44 -1.98 6.11
N ALA A 224 -19.11 -1.28 7.21
CA ALA A 224 -18.27 -0.09 7.17
C ALA A 224 -16.83 -0.41 6.73
N LEU A 225 -16.26 -1.53 7.18
CA LEU A 225 -14.94 -1.99 6.74
C LEU A 225 -14.91 -2.36 5.25
N ARG A 226 -15.98 -2.97 4.72
CA ARG A 226 -16.10 -3.28 3.29
C ARG A 226 -16.27 -2.01 2.45
N ILE A 227 -17.08 -1.06 2.90
CA ILE A 227 -17.22 0.24 2.23
C ILE A 227 -15.88 0.99 2.26
N MET A 228 -15.16 0.97 3.38
CA MET A 228 -13.86 1.60 3.51
C MET A 228 -12.81 0.97 2.59
N LEU A 229 -12.81 -0.36 2.47
CA LEU A 229 -11.98 -1.08 1.50
C LEU A 229 -12.26 -0.58 0.07
N VAL A 230 -13.53 -0.56 -0.34
CA VAL A 230 -13.90 -0.10 -1.68
C VAL A 230 -13.49 1.36 -1.92
N LEU A 231 -13.80 2.27 -0.99
CA LEU A 231 -13.43 3.68 -1.09
C LEU A 231 -11.91 3.86 -1.21
N SER A 232 -11.14 3.13 -0.40
CA SER A 232 -9.68 3.20 -0.43
C SER A 232 -9.08 2.68 -1.75
N LEU A 233 -9.69 1.67 -2.38
CA LEU A 233 -9.26 1.18 -3.69
C LEU A 233 -9.60 2.17 -4.81
N ILE A 234 -10.79 2.78 -4.77
CA ILE A 234 -11.18 3.83 -5.73
C ILE A 234 -10.20 4.99 -5.64
N LEU A 235 -9.90 5.47 -4.43
CA LEU A 235 -8.95 6.57 -4.22
C LEU A 235 -7.53 6.20 -4.59
N PHE A 236 -7.10 4.96 -4.36
CA PHE A 236 -5.81 4.49 -4.84
C PHE A 236 -5.70 4.61 -6.36
N LEU A 237 -6.69 4.08 -7.09
CA LEU A 237 -6.70 4.15 -8.55
C LEU A 237 -6.77 5.59 -9.04
N GLU A 238 -7.70 6.39 -8.51
CA GLU A 238 -7.86 7.78 -8.91
C GLU A 238 -6.56 8.56 -8.65
N ARG A 239 -5.98 8.46 -7.45
CA ARG A 239 -4.76 9.22 -7.12
C ARG A 239 -3.52 8.73 -7.84
N ALA A 240 -3.41 7.44 -8.15
CA ALA A 240 -2.28 6.89 -8.90
C ALA A 240 -2.31 7.29 -10.38
N PHE A 241 -3.50 7.43 -10.98
CA PHE A 241 -3.65 7.64 -12.43
C PHE A 241 -4.07 9.06 -12.82
N SER A 242 -4.69 9.84 -11.93
CA SER A 242 -5.10 11.23 -12.19
C SER A 242 -3.94 12.12 -12.66
N PRO A 243 -2.71 12.04 -12.10
CA PRO A 243 -1.60 12.86 -12.60
C PRO A 243 -1.26 12.58 -14.06
N LEU A 244 -1.37 11.32 -14.50
CA LEU A 244 -1.13 10.94 -15.90
C LEU A 244 -2.28 11.38 -16.81
N ALA A 245 -3.53 11.15 -16.39
CA ALA A 245 -4.72 11.50 -17.16
C ALA A 245 -4.86 13.02 -17.35
N LEU A 246 -4.54 13.79 -16.31
CA LEU A 246 -4.65 15.24 -16.28
C LEU A 246 -3.35 15.96 -16.67
N LYS A 247 -2.28 15.20 -16.97
CA LYS A 247 -0.95 15.72 -17.32
C LYS A 247 -0.43 16.73 -16.30
N LEU A 248 -0.61 16.43 -15.01
CA LEU A 248 -0.14 17.29 -13.93
C LEU A 248 1.39 17.32 -13.93
N SER A 249 1.97 18.52 -13.87
CA SER A 249 3.43 18.73 -13.89
C SER A 249 3.98 19.41 -12.63
N ASP A 250 3.09 19.85 -11.72
CA ASP A 250 3.49 20.46 -10.46
C ASP A 250 4.00 19.39 -9.49
N SER A 251 5.26 19.50 -9.06
CA SER A 251 5.95 18.53 -8.22
C SER A 251 5.27 18.32 -6.85
N LEU A 252 4.69 19.37 -6.27
CA LEU A 252 4.00 19.28 -4.97
C LEU A 252 2.66 18.55 -5.14
N VAL A 253 1.92 18.84 -6.20
CA VAL A 253 0.66 18.16 -6.52
C VAL A 253 0.90 16.68 -6.82
N LEU A 254 1.94 16.37 -7.61
CA LEU A 254 2.38 15.00 -7.89
C LEU A 254 2.75 14.23 -6.61
N ALA A 255 3.49 14.87 -5.69
CA ALA A 255 3.85 14.26 -4.41
C ALA A 255 2.63 13.97 -3.53
N LEU A 256 1.66 14.89 -3.49
CA LEU A 256 0.40 14.71 -2.75
C LEU A 256 -0.45 13.58 -3.34
N HIS A 257 -0.52 13.45 -4.67
CA HIS A 257 -1.19 12.35 -5.34
C HIS A 257 -0.52 11.00 -5.06
N ALA A 258 0.81 10.92 -5.16
CA ALA A 258 1.56 9.70 -4.85
C ALA A 258 1.40 9.28 -3.37
N LEU A 259 1.47 10.25 -2.46
CA LEU A 259 1.26 10.01 -1.02
C LEU A 259 -0.16 9.54 -0.73
N ALA A 260 -1.17 10.18 -1.33
CA ALA A 260 -2.57 9.78 -1.18
C ALA A 260 -2.80 8.35 -1.69
N ALA A 261 -2.26 8.01 -2.87
CA ALA A 261 -2.35 6.67 -3.41
C ALA A 261 -1.73 5.62 -2.48
N PHE A 262 -0.53 5.90 -1.95
CA PHE A 262 0.15 4.97 -1.05
C PHE A 262 -0.60 4.75 0.27
N VAL A 263 -1.10 5.83 0.89
CA VAL A 263 -1.89 5.75 2.13
C VAL A 263 -3.23 5.04 1.88
N ALA A 264 -3.87 5.31 0.75
CA ALA A 264 -5.12 4.63 0.36
C ALA A 264 -4.91 3.11 0.17
N LEU A 265 -3.82 2.69 -0.48
CA LEU A 265 -3.47 1.28 -0.60
C LEU A 265 -3.20 0.64 0.78
N GLY A 266 -2.44 1.32 1.64
CA GLY A 266 -2.21 0.87 3.01
C GLY A 266 -3.51 0.69 3.81
N LEU A 267 -4.44 1.64 3.65
CA LEU A 267 -5.77 1.59 4.27
C LEU A 267 -6.60 0.41 3.74
N ALA A 268 -6.55 0.14 2.44
CA ALA A 268 -7.21 -1.02 1.82
C ALA A 268 -6.73 -2.33 2.45
N LEU A 269 -5.40 -2.50 2.54
CA LEU A 269 -4.80 -3.69 3.16
C LEU A 269 -5.16 -3.83 4.65
N ALA A 270 -5.18 -2.71 5.38
CA ALA A 270 -5.62 -2.70 6.79
C ALA A 270 -7.09 -3.13 6.95
N CYS A 271 -7.97 -2.70 6.03
CA CYS A 271 -9.37 -3.12 6.02
C CYS A 271 -9.51 -4.61 5.72
N VAL A 272 -8.76 -5.16 4.75
CA VAL A 272 -8.74 -6.61 4.48
C VAL A 272 -8.33 -7.40 5.72
N GLY A 273 -7.27 -6.95 6.41
CA GLY A 273 -6.84 -7.56 7.66
C GLY A 273 -7.93 -7.53 8.74
N ALA A 274 -8.59 -6.38 8.93
CA ALA A 274 -9.67 -6.21 9.91
C ALA A 274 -10.90 -7.09 9.62
N ILE A 275 -11.26 -7.24 8.35
CA ILE A 275 -12.40 -8.10 7.94
C ILE A 275 -12.10 -9.56 8.28
N ARG A 276 -10.87 -10.02 8.05
CA ARG A 276 -10.44 -11.40 8.36
C ARG A 276 -10.47 -11.67 9.87
N THR A 277 -9.93 -10.77 10.68
CA THR A 277 -9.87 -10.96 12.14
C THR A 277 -11.24 -10.90 12.82
N ASN A 278 -12.18 -10.09 12.32
CA ASN A 278 -13.55 -10.07 12.83
C ASN A 278 -14.32 -11.35 12.49
N GLY A 279 -14.13 -11.92 11.30
CA GLY A 279 -14.76 -13.18 10.89
C GLY A 279 -14.34 -14.38 11.77
N SER A 280 -13.08 -14.44 12.20
CA SER A 280 -12.60 -15.49 13.11
C SER A 280 -13.17 -15.37 14.53
N ARG A 281 -13.53 -14.15 14.97
CA ARG A 281 -14.01 -13.88 16.33
C ARG A 281 -15.48 -14.25 16.52
N GLU A 282 -16.32 -14.04 15.50
CA GLU A 282 -17.72 -14.51 15.51
C GLU A 282 -17.80 -16.05 15.55
N ARG A 283 -16.88 -16.75 14.86
CA ARG A 283 -16.81 -18.23 14.91
C ARG A 283 -16.39 -18.78 16.27
N GLY A 284 -15.46 -18.13 16.97
CA GLY A 284 -15.04 -18.54 18.31
C GLY A 284 -16.09 -18.30 19.40
N GLY A 285 -17.00 -17.33 19.20
CA GLY A 285 -18.08 -17.03 20.14
C GLY A 285 -19.25 -18.03 20.09
N ILE A 286 -19.52 -18.63 18.94
CA ILE A 286 -20.64 -19.59 18.76
C ILE A 286 -20.34 -20.94 19.44
N VAL A 287 -19.07 -21.30 19.65
CA VAL A 287 -18.66 -22.57 20.29
C VAL A 287 -18.73 -22.49 21.83
N ALA A 288 -18.86 -21.30 22.42
CA ALA A 288 -18.80 -21.07 23.86
C ALA A 288 -20.19 -20.85 24.52
N GLN A 289 -21.24 -21.52 24.06
CA GLN A 289 -22.47 -21.66 24.85
C GLN A 289 -22.45 -22.99 25.62
N PRO A 290 -22.19 -22.99 26.94
CA PRO A 290 -22.52 -24.15 27.75
C PRO A 290 -24.05 -24.20 27.87
N THR A 291 -24.67 -25.21 27.26
CA THR A 291 -26.04 -25.59 27.59
C THR A 291 -26.06 -26.06 29.04
N THR A 292 -26.67 -25.26 29.91
CA THR A 292 -27.11 -25.65 31.26
C THR A 292 -28.29 -26.59 31.18
#